data_AF-A0AAN9DSC3-F1
#
_entry.id   AF-A0AAN9DSC3-F1
#
_cell.length_a   1.000
_cell.length_b   1.000
_cell.length_c   1.000
_cell.angle_alpha   90.00
_cell.angle_beta   90.00
_cell.angle_gamma   90.00
#
_symmetry.space_group_name_H-M   'P 1'
#
loop_
_entity.id
_entity.type
_entity.pdbx_description
1 polymer ?
#
loop_
_entity_poly.entity_id
_entity_poly.type
_entity_poly.pdbx_seq_one_letter_code
_entity_poly.pdbx_strand_id
1 'polypeptide(L)'
;MLNIFSLVCISIHSTFYSSSFFLAKLPEAYAFLNPIVDIMPIIPLLFFLLAFVWQAANGLLPMPRSRINGNFIDKTFSIVANILLRIIPTTSGEKEAFTYYRDGNYYEAMRLEIDPYDRSYILYNIGLIHTSNGEHTKALEYYFRAIERNPFLPQAFNNMAVICHYVRLSPL
;
A
#
# COMPACT_ATOMS: atom_id res chain seq x y z
N MET A 1 14.70 0.56 12.28
CA MET A 1 13.45 0.70 13.05
C MET A 1 12.32 0.50 12.06
N LEU A 2 11.28 -0.28 12.37
CA LEU A 2 10.13 -0.39 11.46
C LEU A 2 9.43 0.99 11.39
N ASN A 3 9.32 1.58 10.20
CA ASN A 3 8.54 2.80 9.99
C ASN A 3 7.04 2.49 9.83
N ILE A 4 6.19 3.48 10.05
CA ILE A 4 4.72 3.39 10.01
C ILE A 4 4.21 2.98 8.63
N PHE A 5 4.89 3.35 7.56
CA PHE A 5 4.51 2.96 6.21
C PHE A 5 4.83 1.48 5.95
N SER A 6 5.89 0.95 6.59
CA SER A 6 6.10 -0.50 6.78
C SER A 6 4.93 -1.18 7.48
N LEU A 7 4.41 -0.56 8.54
CA LEU A 7 3.30 -1.10 9.32
C LEU A 7 1.96 -1.06 8.54
N VAL A 8 1.70 0.00 7.77
CA VAL A 8 0.51 0.12 6.90
C VAL A 8 0.58 -0.88 5.76
N CYS A 9 1.75 -1.08 5.14
CA CYS A 9 1.95 -2.10 4.11
C CYS A 9 1.76 -3.52 4.66
N ILE A 10 2.28 -3.83 5.86
CA ILE A 10 2.05 -5.12 6.54
C ILE A 10 0.57 -5.29 6.92
N SER A 11 -0.10 -4.23 7.38
CA SER A 11 -1.53 -4.28 7.78
C SER A 11 -2.49 -4.45 6.60
N ILE A 12 -2.10 -3.98 5.41
CA ILE A 12 -2.83 -4.23 4.15
C ILE A 12 -2.49 -5.62 3.59
N HIS A 13 -1.36 -6.22 3.96
CA HIS A 13 -0.90 -7.53 3.51
C HIS A 13 -1.41 -8.70 4.39
N SER A 14 -1.53 -8.49 5.71
CA SER A 14 -2.02 -9.50 6.67
C SER A 14 -3.52 -9.77 6.56
N THR A 15 -4.30 -8.86 5.99
CA THR A 15 -5.73 -9.06 5.68
C THR A 15 -5.98 -10.21 4.68
N PHE A 16 -4.94 -10.69 3.98
CA PHE A 16 -5.02 -11.85 3.08
C PHE A 16 -4.34 -13.13 3.61
N TYR A 17 -3.61 -13.08 4.73
CA TYR A 17 -2.95 -14.25 5.30
C TYR A 17 -3.30 -14.44 6.79
N SER A 18 -4.10 -15.48 7.02
CA SER A 18 -4.30 -16.16 8.30
C SER A 18 -5.29 -15.51 9.28
N SER A 19 -6.51 -16.03 9.19
CA SER A 19 -7.46 -16.21 10.29
C SER A 19 -6.82 -16.97 11.46
N SER A 20 -6.07 -16.27 12.33
CA SER A 20 -5.62 -16.75 13.66
C SER A 20 -5.11 -15.58 14.50
N PHE A 21 -5.98 -14.63 14.84
CA PHE A 21 -5.58 -13.46 15.62
C PHE A 21 -5.55 -13.79 17.14
N PHE A 22 -4.40 -14.26 17.64
CA PHE A 22 -4.17 -14.43 19.07
C PHE A 22 -3.97 -13.07 19.74
N LEU A 23 -4.84 -12.74 20.70
CA LEU A 23 -4.73 -11.58 21.60
C LEU A 23 -3.58 -11.78 22.60
N ALA A 24 -2.33 -11.64 22.16
CA ALA A 24 -1.18 -11.56 23.04
C ALA A 24 -0.86 -10.09 23.36
N LYS A 25 -0.77 -9.75 24.64
CA LYS A 25 -0.34 -8.42 25.10
C LYS A 25 1.07 -8.16 24.57
N LEU A 26 1.28 -7.05 23.86
CA LEU A 26 2.59 -6.69 23.32
C LEU A 26 3.63 -6.59 24.46
N PRO A 27 4.88 -7.05 24.24
CA PRO A 27 5.97 -6.80 25.19
C PRO A 27 6.13 -5.30 25.46
N GLU A 28 6.57 -4.93 26.68
CA GLU A 28 6.57 -3.55 27.17
C GLU A 28 7.34 -2.56 26.27
N ALA A 29 8.40 -3.02 25.61
CA ALA A 29 9.17 -2.25 24.62
C ALA A 29 8.38 -1.82 23.37
N TYR A 30 7.26 -2.48 23.08
CA TYR A 30 6.39 -2.21 21.93
C TYR A 30 5.05 -1.56 22.33
N ALA A 31 4.92 -1.11 23.58
CA ALA A 31 3.69 -0.49 24.07
C ALA A 31 3.27 0.76 23.26
N PHE A 32 4.20 1.41 22.57
CA PHE A 32 3.91 2.54 21.67
C PHE A 32 3.06 2.13 20.44
N LEU A 33 3.02 0.84 20.09
CA LEU A 33 2.21 0.28 18.99
C LEU A 33 0.83 -0.20 19.46
N ASN A 34 0.55 -0.21 20.78
CA ASN A 34 -0.75 -0.61 21.33
C ASN A 34 -1.93 0.11 20.64
N PRO A 35 -1.88 1.43 20.38
CA PRO A 35 -2.99 2.12 19.70
C PRO A 35 -3.31 1.55 18.32
N ILE A 36 -2.33 0.97 17.61
CA ILE A 36 -2.53 0.40 16.28
C ILE A 36 -3.08 -1.02 16.40
N VAL A 37 -2.52 -1.82 17.31
CA VAL A 37 -2.97 -3.20 17.56
C VAL A 37 -4.42 -3.23 18.06
N ASP A 38 -4.82 -2.25 18.86
CA ASP A 38 -6.19 -2.13 19.38
C ASP A 38 -7.21 -1.80 18.27
N ILE A 39 -6.78 -1.15 17.18
CA ILE A 39 -7.64 -0.77 16.04
C ILE A 39 -7.71 -1.88 14.99
N MET A 40 -6.71 -2.75 14.90
CA MET A 40 -6.61 -3.78 13.86
C MET A 40 -7.84 -4.73 13.78
N PRO A 41 -8.47 -5.19 14.88
CA PRO A 41 -9.69 -6.00 14.82
C PRO A 41 -10.91 -5.25 14.27
N ILE A 42 -10.90 -3.92 14.32
CA ILE A 42 -12.01 -3.06 13.86
C ILE A 42 -11.96 -2.87 12.33
N ILE A 43 -10.78 -2.99 11.72
CA ILE A 43 -10.57 -2.75 10.27
C ILE A 43 -11.45 -3.68 9.41
N PRO A 44 -11.52 -5.02 9.63
CA PRO A 44 -12.41 -5.89 8.85
C PRO A 44 -13.89 -5.54 9.02
N LEU A 45 -14.31 -5.16 10.24
CA LEU A 45 -15.68 -4.77 10.54
C LEU A 45 -16.05 -3.45 9.84
N LEU A 46 -15.11 -2.51 9.78
CA LEU A 46 -15.24 -1.25 9.06
C LEU A 46 -15.43 -1.49 7.56
N PHE A 47 -14.59 -2.34 6.93
CA PHE A 47 -14.73 -2.67 5.51
C PHE A 47 -16.03 -3.43 5.21
N PHE A 48 -16.48 -4.30 6.12
CA PHE A 48 -17.76 -4.98 6.02
C PHE A 48 -18.93 -3.97 6.07
N LEU A 49 -18.92 -3.02 7.01
CA LEU A 49 -19.92 -1.95 7.08
C LEU A 49 -19.88 -1.03 5.85
N LEU A 50 -18.67 -0.72 5.35
CA LEU A 50 -18.50 0.09 4.15
C LEU A 50 -19.11 -0.59 2.92
N ALA A 51 -19.07 -1.93 2.83
CA ALA A 51 -19.72 -2.69 1.77
C ALA A 51 -21.25 -2.53 1.80
N PHE A 52 -21.88 -2.45 2.99
CA PHE A 52 -23.32 -2.17 3.10
C PHE A 52 -23.66 -0.73 2.73
N VAL A 53 -22.84 0.24 3.15
CA VAL A 53 -23.01 1.65 2.74
C VAL A 53 -22.89 1.77 1.22
N TRP A 54 -21.94 1.07 0.62
CA TRP A 54 -21.78 1.00 -0.83
C TRP A 54 -22.97 0.32 -1.53
N GLN A 55 -23.47 -0.80 -0.99
CA GLN A 55 -24.64 -1.50 -1.52
C GLN A 55 -25.90 -0.62 -1.46
N ALA A 56 -26.09 0.12 -0.36
CA ALA A 56 -27.20 1.04 -0.17
C ALA A 56 -27.12 2.27 -1.10
N ALA A 57 -25.93 2.84 -1.30
CA ALA A 57 -25.71 3.94 -2.24
C ALA A 57 -26.00 3.55 -3.70
N ASN A 58 -25.73 2.29 -4.06
CA ASN A 58 -25.96 1.76 -5.41
C ASN A 58 -27.39 1.24 -5.64
N GLY A 59 -28.19 1.07 -4.59
CA GLY A 59 -29.57 0.59 -4.67
C GLY A 59 -30.62 1.66 -5.01
N LEU A 60 -30.26 2.95 -4.96
CA LEU A 60 -31.22 4.08 -4.97
C LEU A 60 -31.19 4.97 -6.23
N LEU A 61 -30.29 4.76 -7.21
CA LEU A 61 -30.20 5.64 -8.38
C LEU A 61 -30.03 4.86 -9.70
N PRO A 62 -30.84 5.14 -10.75
CA PRO A 62 -30.61 4.65 -12.11
C PRO A 62 -29.47 5.48 -12.74
N MET A 63 -28.23 5.19 -12.37
CA MET A 63 -27.02 5.85 -12.88
C MET A 63 -25.98 4.79 -13.26
N PRO A 64 -25.09 5.06 -14.25
CA PRO A 64 -24.10 4.08 -14.69
C PRO A 64 -23.14 3.71 -13.56
N ARG A 65 -23.21 2.45 -13.13
CA ARG A 65 -22.49 1.87 -11.98
C ARG A 65 -20.97 2.15 -11.98
N SER A 66 -20.34 2.31 -13.16
CA SER A 66 -18.90 2.55 -13.27
C SER A 66 -18.43 3.89 -12.70
N ARG A 67 -19.26 4.94 -12.79
CA ARG A 67 -18.86 6.32 -12.44
C ARG A 67 -18.99 6.63 -10.94
N ILE A 68 -19.89 5.93 -10.25
CA ILE A 68 -20.11 6.08 -8.80
C ILE A 68 -19.08 5.24 -8.03
N ASN A 69 -18.77 4.03 -8.53
CA ASN A 69 -17.93 3.05 -7.83
C ASN A 69 -16.47 3.49 -7.64
N GLY A 70 -15.84 4.11 -8.65
CA GLY A 70 -14.47 4.64 -8.49
C GLY A 70 -14.45 5.80 -7.49
N ASN A 71 -15.33 6.78 -7.68
CA ASN A 71 -15.32 8.00 -6.89
C ASN A 71 -15.63 7.80 -5.40
N PHE A 72 -16.51 6.87 -5.02
CA PHE A 72 -16.86 6.71 -3.60
C PHE A 72 -15.75 6.03 -2.81
N ILE A 73 -15.21 4.92 -3.31
CA ILE A 73 -14.15 4.18 -2.62
C ILE A 73 -12.89 5.04 -2.50
N ASP A 74 -12.50 5.70 -3.59
CA ASP A 74 -11.31 6.57 -3.62
C ASP A 74 -11.46 7.75 -2.64
N LYS A 75 -12.64 8.38 -2.58
CA LYS A 75 -12.91 9.48 -1.63
C LYS A 75 -12.90 9.01 -0.19
N THR A 76 -13.54 7.88 0.11
CA THR A 76 -13.54 7.33 1.48
C THR A 76 -12.12 6.98 1.92
N PHE A 77 -11.34 6.32 1.07
CA PHE A 77 -9.95 5.98 1.38
C PHE A 77 -9.08 7.24 1.57
N SER A 78 -9.30 8.27 0.75
CA SER A 78 -8.62 9.55 0.88
C SER A 78 -8.94 10.26 2.21
N ILE A 79 -10.21 10.25 2.63
CA ILE A 79 -10.62 10.83 3.92
C ILE A 79 -9.98 10.07 5.08
N VAL A 80 -10.05 8.74 5.06
CA VAL A 80 -9.44 7.88 6.09
C VAL A 80 -7.93 8.12 6.18
N ALA A 81 -7.23 8.15 5.05
CA ALA A 81 -5.79 8.44 5.00
C ALA A 81 -5.46 9.82 5.61
N ASN A 82 -6.24 10.86 5.29
CA ASN A 82 -6.04 12.20 5.85
C ASN A 82 -6.28 12.25 7.37
N ILE A 83 -7.25 11.47 7.88
CA ILE A 83 -7.49 11.36 9.32
C ILE A 83 -6.33 10.63 10.00
N LEU A 84 -5.85 9.53 9.43
CA LEU A 84 -4.71 8.78 9.95
C LEU A 84 -3.45 9.66 10.04
N LEU A 85 -3.13 10.45 9.01
CA LEU A 85 -2.00 11.37 9.01
C LEU A 85 -2.10 12.50 10.07
N ARG A 86 -3.32 12.81 10.55
CA ARG A 86 -3.52 13.79 11.63
C ARG A 86 -3.35 13.17 13.01
N ILE A 87 -3.68 11.89 13.16
CA ILE A 87 -3.65 11.18 14.44
C ILE A 87 -2.25 10.63 14.73
N ILE A 88 -1.53 10.18 13.70
CA ILE A 88 -0.21 9.58 13.85
C ILE A 88 0.86 10.68 13.96
N PRO A 89 1.77 10.61 14.94
CA PRO A 89 2.90 11.53 15.03
C PRO A 89 3.90 11.24 13.89
N THR A 90 3.77 11.94 12.76
CA THR A 90 4.71 11.88 11.62
C THR A 90 5.38 13.24 11.40
N THR A 91 6.60 13.19 10.87
CA THR A 91 7.37 14.39 10.50
C THR A 91 6.77 15.08 9.28
N SER A 92 7.08 16.37 9.09
CA SER A 92 6.60 17.11 7.90
C SER A 92 7.08 16.48 6.60
N GLY A 93 8.32 15.98 6.56
CA GLY A 93 8.91 15.35 5.38
C GLY A 93 8.21 14.03 5.00
N GLU A 94 7.88 13.18 5.97
CA GLU A 94 7.13 11.93 5.73
C GLU A 94 5.71 12.22 5.21
N LYS A 95 5.06 13.27 5.72
CA LYS A 95 3.74 13.70 5.20
C LYS A 95 3.82 14.11 3.74
N GLU A 96 4.83 14.90 3.38
CA GLU A 96 5.04 15.32 1.99
C GLU A 96 5.39 14.12 1.09
N ALA A 97 6.31 13.25 1.51
CA ALA A 97 6.64 12.03 0.79
C ALA A 97 5.40 11.16 0.54
N PHE A 98 4.55 10.99 1.56
CA PHE A 98 3.29 10.26 1.42
C PHE A 98 2.31 10.95 0.45
N THR A 99 2.22 12.28 0.45
CA THR A 99 1.37 12.99 -0.51
C THR A 99 1.82 12.75 -1.95
N TYR A 100 3.12 12.88 -2.23
CA TYR A 100 3.67 12.58 -3.55
C TYR A 100 3.47 11.10 -3.93
N TYR A 101 3.64 10.19 -2.99
CA TYR A 101 3.40 8.76 -3.20
C TYR A 101 1.95 8.48 -3.61
N ARG A 102 0.99 9.05 -2.86
CA ARG A 102 -0.45 8.92 -3.14
C ARG A 102 -0.82 9.49 -4.50
N ASP A 103 -0.20 10.61 -4.86
CA ASP A 103 -0.45 11.29 -6.13
C ASP A 103 0.28 10.62 -7.32
N GLY A 104 1.03 9.53 -7.08
CA GLY A 104 1.75 8.77 -8.09
C GLY A 104 3.08 9.38 -8.53
N ASN A 105 3.53 10.46 -7.88
CA ASN A 105 4.81 11.10 -8.15
C ASN A 105 5.93 10.45 -7.32
N TYR A 106 6.29 9.23 -7.70
CA TYR A 106 7.23 8.41 -6.94
C TYR A 106 8.66 8.96 -6.91
N TYR A 107 9.08 9.76 -7.89
CA TYR A 107 10.41 10.37 -7.90
C TYR A 107 10.55 11.44 -6.82
N GLU A 108 9.55 12.32 -6.66
CA GLU A 108 9.57 13.31 -5.57
C GLU A 108 9.40 12.64 -4.21
N ALA A 109 8.53 11.63 -4.11
CA ALA A 109 8.42 10.83 -2.89
C ALA A 109 9.77 10.20 -2.49
N MET A 110 10.51 9.65 -3.46
CA MET A 110 11.83 9.05 -3.24
C MET A 110 12.88 10.03 -2.72
N ARG A 111 12.76 11.32 -3.06
CA ARG A 111 13.73 12.36 -2.62
C ARG A 111 13.55 12.72 -1.16
N LEU A 112 12.31 12.69 -0.69
CA LEU A 112 11.94 13.06 0.67
C LEU A 112 11.97 11.85 1.62
N GLU A 113 11.67 10.66 1.12
CA GLU A 113 11.63 9.46 1.93
C GLU A 113 13.03 8.98 2.33
N ILE A 114 13.22 8.69 3.61
CA ILE A 114 14.50 8.29 4.18
C ILE A 114 14.45 6.82 4.57
N ASP A 115 13.29 6.33 5.00
CA ASP A 115 13.17 4.96 5.49
C ASP A 115 13.45 3.93 4.39
N PRO A 116 14.40 2.99 4.59
CA PRO A 116 14.75 2.01 3.57
C PRO A 116 13.59 1.11 3.16
N TYR A 117 12.69 0.78 4.07
CA TYR A 117 11.55 -0.09 3.80
C TYR A 117 10.52 0.65 2.95
N ASP A 118 10.20 1.89 3.27
CA ASP A 118 9.24 2.68 2.51
C ASP A 118 9.76 3.00 1.11
N ARG A 119 11.06 3.33 1.01
CA ARG A 119 11.74 3.45 -0.29
C ARG A 119 11.66 2.18 -1.13
N SER A 120 11.59 0.99 -0.53
CA SER A 120 11.40 -0.26 -1.29
C SER A 120 10.07 -0.28 -2.04
N TYR A 121 8.98 0.21 -1.43
CA TYR A 121 7.67 0.30 -2.09
C TYR A 121 7.66 1.37 -3.17
N ILE A 122 8.32 2.51 -2.93
CA ILE A 122 8.45 3.56 -3.94
C ILE A 122 9.24 3.03 -5.15
N LEU A 123 10.37 2.34 -4.95
CA LEU A 123 11.15 1.71 -6.02
C LEU A 123 10.31 0.68 -6.79
N TYR A 124 9.56 -0.16 -6.06
CA TYR A 124 8.66 -1.13 -6.67
C TYR A 124 7.60 -0.47 -7.56
N ASN A 125 6.99 0.62 -7.12
CA ASN A 125 6.00 1.34 -7.92
C ASN A 125 6.61 2.05 -9.14
N ILE A 126 7.85 2.54 -9.05
CA ILE A 126 8.60 3.00 -10.23
C ILE A 126 8.80 1.83 -11.22
N GLY A 127 9.14 0.64 -10.72
CA GLY A 127 9.21 -0.58 -11.52
C GLY A 127 7.89 -0.94 -12.22
N LEU A 128 6.75 -0.75 -11.55
CA LEU A 128 5.42 -0.93 -12.15
C LEU A 128 5.19 0.03 -13.32
N ILE A 129 5.56 1.30 -13.19
CA ILE A 129 5.46 2.28 -14.29
C ILE A 129 6.31 1.85 -15.48
N HIS A 130 7.56 1.45 -15.25
CA HIS A 130 8.41 0.96 -16.34
C HIS A 130 7.86 -0.32 -16.98
N THR A 131 7.23 -1.20 -16.19
CA THR A 131 6.54 -2.39 -16.69
C THR A 131 5.38 -2.02 -17.61
N SER A 132 4.54 -1.04 -17.21
CA SER A 132 3.42 -0.58 -18.05
C SER A 132 3.88 0.12 -19.32
N ASN A 133 5.06 0.74 -19.30
CA ASN A 133 5.68 1.39 -20.47
C ASN A 133 6.39 0.39 -21.40
N GLY A 134 6.42 -0.91 -21.07
CA GLY A 134 7.16 -1.93 -21.84
C GLY A 134 8.67 -1.90 -21.62
N GLU A 135 9.18 -1.05 -20.72
CA GLU A 135 10.60 -0.91 -20.40
C GLU A 135 11.02 -2.00 -19.40
N HIS A 136 10.91 -3.26 -19.82
CA HIS A 136 11.09 -4.44 -18.97
C HIS A 136 12.45 -4.52 -18.28
N THR A 137 13.54 -4.08 -18.93
CA THR A 137 14.89 -4.08 -18.36
C THR A 137 15.01 -3.12 -17.17
N LYS A 138 14.54 -1.87 -17.33
CA LYS A 138 14.51 -0.90 -16.24
C LYS A 138 13.57 -1.33 -15.12
N ALA A 139 12.42 -1.90 -15.47
CA ALA A 139 11.49 -2.43 -14.48
C ALA A 139 12.15 -3.49 -13.59
N LEU A 140 12.85 -4.46 -14.18
CA LEU A 140 13.61 -5.47 -13.44
C LEU A 140 14.66 -4.82 -12.52
N GLU A 141 15.42 -3.84 -13.00
CA GLU A 141 16.42 -3.12 -12.19
C GLU A 141 15.78 -2.47 -10.94
N TYR A 142 14.66 -1.77 -11.12
CA TYR A 142 13.94 -1.15 -10.01
C TYR A 142 13.37 -2.19 -9.03
N TYR A 143 12.86 -3.32 -9.51
CA TYR A 143 12.42 -4.41 -8.64
C TYR A 143 13.58 -5.04 -7.87
N PHE A 144 14.74 -5.24 -8.49
CA PHE A 144 15.95 -5.71 -7.79
C PHE A 144 16.35 -4.73 -6.68
N ARG A 145 16.41 -3.43 -6.98
CA ARG A 145 16.73 -2.41 -5.98
C ARG A 145 15.71 -2.36 -4.85
N ALA A 146 14.42 -2.61 -5.13
CA ALA A 146 13.40 -2.72 -4.09
C ALA A 146 13.65 -3.93 -3.17
N ILE A 147 13.95 -5.09 -3.75
CA ILE A 147 14.22 -6.34 -3.01
C ILE A 147 15.50 -6.26 -2.19
N GLU A 148 16.55 -5.59 -2.69
CA GLU A 148 17.78 -5.34 -1.91
C GLU A 148 17.52 -4.56 -0.62
N ARG A 149 16.52 -3.67 -0.63
CA ARG A 149 16.10 -2.92 0.56
C ARG A 149 15.14 -3.70 1.44
N ASN A 150 14.22 -4.43 0.82
CA ASN A 150 13.21 -5.23 1.49
C ASN A 150 13.09 -6.60 0.82
N PRO A 151 13.79 -7.63 1.35
CA PRO A 151 13.71 -8.99 0.83
C PRO A 151 12.31 -9.61 0.97
N PHE A 152 11.44 -9.05 1.83
CA PHE A 152 10.08 -9.52 2.08
C PHE A 152 9.04 -8.81 1.20
N LEU A 153 9.35 -8.68 -0.10
CA LEU A 153 8.47 -8.06 -1.09
C LEU A 153 8.05 -9.08 -2.18
N PRO A 154 7.18 -10.06 -1.87
CA PRO A 154 6.77 -11.12 -2.80
C PRO A 154 6.16 -10.60 -4.11
N GLN A 155 5.52 -9.43 -4.07
CA GLN A 155 4.94 -8.77 -5.24
C GLN A 155 6.02 -8.41 -6.28
N ALA A 156 7.20 -7.97 -5.84
CA ALA A 156 8.31 -7.67 -6.74
C ALA A 156 8.78 -8.93 -7.45
N PHE A 157 8.96 -10.03 -6.73
CA PHE A 157 9.31 -11.33 -7.32
C PHE A 157 8.25 -11.81 -8.33
N ASN A 158 6.97 -11.67 -8.01
CA ASN A 158 5.88 -12.06 -8.91
C ASN A 158 5.92 -11.26 -10.21
N ASN A 159 6.08 -9.93 -10.13
CA ASN A 159 6.16 -9.09 -11.34
C ASN A 159 7.42 -9.37 -12.16
N MET A 160 8.56 -9.61 -11.50
CA MET A 160 9.78 -10.04 -12.20
C MET A 160 9.59 -11.37 -12.91
N ALA A 161 8.91 -12.35 -12.29
CA ALA A 161 8.61 -13.63 -12.91
C ALA A 161 7.73 -13.47 -14.16
N VAL A 162 6.70 -12.60 -14.10
CA VAL A 162 5.85 -12.26 -15.25
C VAL A 162 6.68 -11.64 -16.38
N ILE A 163 7.57 -10.69 -16.06
CA ILE A 163 8.44 -10.06 -17.07
C ILE A 163 9.40 -11.08 -17.69
N CYS A 164 10.06 -11.91 -16.88
CA CYS A 164 10.97 -12.95 -17.35
C CYS A 164 10.26 -13.97 -18.25
N HIS A 165 9.00 -14.30 -17.94
CA HIS A 165 8.18 -15.15 -18.79
C HIS A 165 7.82 -14.46 -20.12
N TYR A 166 7.43 -13.19 -20.08
CA TYR A 166 7.13 -12.40 -21.27
C TYR A 166 8.34 -12.27 -22.21
N VAL A 167 9.50 -11.88 -21.68
CA VAL A 167 10.75 -11.75 -22.45
C VAL A 167 11.17 -13.07 -23.09
N ARG A 168 10.92 -14.21 -22.43
CA ARG A 168 11.20 -15.54 -23.00
C ARG A 168 10.29 -15.87 -24.19
N LEU A 169 9.04 -15.41 -24.19
CA LEU A 169 8.06 -15.67 -25.24
C LEU A 169 8.14 -14.69 -26.42
N SER A 170 8.84 -13.57 -26.24
CA SER A 170 9.07 -12.56 -27.28
C SER A 170 10.57 -12.39 -27.53
N PRO A 171 11.26 -13.40 -28.09
CA PRO A 171 12.63 -13.22 -28.56
C PRO A 171 12.60 -12.15 -29.67
N LEU A 172 13.44 -11.13 -29.51
CA LEU A 172 13.73 -10.12 -30.54
C LEU A 172 14.15 -10.77 -31.86
#